data_AF-A0A956CWN1-F1
#
_entry.id   AF-A0A956CWN1-F1
#
_cell.length_a   1.000
_cell.length_b   1.000
_cell.length_c   1.000
_cell.angle_alpha   90.00
_cell.angle_beta   90.00
_cell.angle_gamma   90.00
#
_symmetry.space_group_name_H-M   'P 1'
#
loop_
_entity.id
_entity.type
_entity.pdbx_description
1 polymer ?
#
loop_
_entity_poly.entity_id
_entity_poly.type
_entity_poly.pdbx_seq_one_letter_code
_entity_poly.pdbx_strand_id
1 'polypeptide(L)'
;MRKRALALLAPILAVLTVTAAAQDFDRAERRELERGEPVRRPRTQHRDGHELVGGTAWRVIPRPIGEVWRGVEDSDHLCRMLPECVEQRVVDPGAARRVMRFTHEYGPIRASYHVRMELHADAHDVSFRLDRSRPNDVREAWG
;
A
#
# COMPACT_ATOMS: atom_id res chain seq x y z
N MET A 1 32.16 -49.45 -31.75
CA MET A 1 31.47 -48.14 -31.83
C MET A 1 30.21 -48.16 -30.98
N ARG A 2 30.19 -47.48 -29.82
CA ARG A 2 28.99 -47.25 -29.00
C ARG A 2 28.99 -45.78 -28.60
N LYS A 3 28.07 -45.00 -29.18
CA LYS A 3 27.95 -43.55 -29.00
C LYS A 3 27.41 -43.26 -27.59
N ARG A 4 28.16 -42.50 -26.79
CA ARG A 4 27.68 -41.94 -25.51
C ARG A 4 26.84 -40.71 -25.84
N ALA A 5 25.54 -40.75 -25.55
CA ALA A 5 24.66 -39.59 -25.66
C ALA A 5 24.80 -38.77 -24.36
N LEU A 6 25.36 -37.57 -24.49
CA LEU A 6 25.47 -36.58 -23.43
C LEU A 6 24.12 -35.85 -23.36
N ALA A 7 23.35 -36.08 -22.30
CA ALA A 7 22.12 -35.33 -22.06
C ALA A 7 22.47 -33.96 -21.46
N LEU A 8 22.36 -32.89 -22.27
CA LEU A 8 22.39 -31.53 -21.78
C LEU A 8 21.09 -31.24 -21.02
N LEU A 9 21.17 -31.14 -19.69
CA LEU A 9 20.13 -30.51 -18.88
C LEU A 9 20.21 -29.00 -19.10
N ALA A 10 19.27 -28.45 -19.87
CA ALA A 10 19.03 -27.01 -19.91
C ALA A 10 18.25 -26.61 -18.64
N PRO A 11 18.69 -25.60 -17.86
CA PRO A 11 17.89 -25.11 -16.75
C PRO A 11 16.69 -24.34 -17.32
N ILE A 12 15.49 -24.87 -17.07
CA ILE A 12 14.23 -24.16 -17.31
C ILE A 12 14.18 -23.01 -16.30
N LEU A 13 14.49 -21.80 -16.76
CA LEU A 13 14.34 -20.58 -15.98
C LEU A 13 12.84 -20.29 -15.86
N ALA A 14 12.22 -20.78 -14.78
CA ALA A 14 10.84 -20.45 -14.45
C ALA A 14 10.77 -18.98 -14.04
N VAL A 15 10.44 -18.10 -14.99
CA VAL A 15 10.08 -16.72 -14.70
C VAL A 15 8.71 -16.75 -14.03
N LEU A 16 8.70 -16.67 -12.70
CA LEU A 16 7.49 -16.37 -11.94
C LEU A 16 7.11 -14.91 -12.23
N THR A 17 6.33 -14.70 -13.28
CA THR A 17 5.61 -13.43 -13.47
C THR A 17 4.58 -13.30 -12.36
N VAL A 18 4.91 -12.53 -11.32
CA VAL A 18 3.92 -11.97 -10.41
C VAL A 18 3.04 -11.05 -11.26
N THR A 19 1.87 -11.53 -11.64
CA THR A 19 0.88 -10.73 -12.34
C THR A 19 0.22 -9.82 -11.31
N ALA A 20 0.67 -8.56 -11.24
CA ALA A 20 -0.20 -7.50 -10.74
C ALA A 20 -1.47 -7.55 -11.61
N ALA A 21 -2.62 -7.79 -11.01
CA ALA A 21 -3.88 -7.86 -11.75
C ALA A 21 -4.01 -6.60 -12.61
N ALA A 22 -4.01 -6.77 -13.94
CA ALA A 22 -4.21 -5.68 -14.87
C ALA A 22 -5.53 -5.01 -14.51
N GLN A 23 -5.47 -3.74 -14.10
CA GLN A 23 -6.66 -3.01 -13.72
C GLN A 23 -7.38 -2.57 -15.01
N ASP A 24 -8.64 -2.95 -15.14
CA ASP A 24 -9.47 -2.49 -16.25
C ASP A 24 -9.89 -1.04 -16.00
N PHE A 25 -9.06 -0.10 -16.48
CA PHE A 25 -9.38 1.33 -16.48
C PHE A 25 -10.21 1.69 -17.71
N ASP A 26 -11.31 2.41 -17.51
CA ASP A 26 -12.08 2.96 -18.62
C ASP A 26 -11.31 4.11 -19.32
N ARG A 27 -11.92 4.72 -20.35
CA ARG A 27 -11.27 5.79 -21.11
C ARG A 27 -11.16 7.09 -20.30
N ALA A 28 -12.10 7.37 -19.40
CA ALA A 28 -12.07 8.56 -18.55
C ALA A 28 -10.98 8.43 -17.48
N GLU A 29 -10.93 7.30 -16.78
CA GLU A 29 -9.93 6.98 -15.76
C GLU A 29 -8.51 7.00 -16.35
N ARG A 30 -8.31 6.43 -17.54
CA ARG A 30 -7.02 6.51 -18.24
C ARG A 30 -6.57 7.96 -18.47
N ARG A 31 -7.48 8.83 -18.92
CA ARG A 31 -7.18 10.25 -19.15
C ARG A 31 -6.93 11.03 -17.85
N GLU A 32 -7.48 10.59 -16.73
CA GLU A 32 -7.14 11.14 -15.41
C GLU A 32 -5.71 10.75 -15.03
N LEU A 33 -5.37 9.47 -15.14
CA LEU A 33 -4.03 8.96 -14.85
C LEU A 33 -2.95 9.58 -15.75
N GLU A 34 -3.22 9.72 -17.05
CA GLU A 34 -2.30 10.36 -18.01
C GLU A 34 -2.01 11.84 -17.66
N ARG A 35 -2.95 12.52 -17.00
CA ARG A 35 -2.77 13.89 -16.50
C ARG A 35 -2.14 13.95 -15.10
N GLY A 36 -1.83 12.80 -14.51
CA GLY A 36 -1.33 12.71 -13.13
C GLY A 36 -2.40 12.93 -12.05
N GLU A 37 -3.67 12.90 -12.45
CA GLU A 37 -4.81 12.98 -11.53
C GLU A 37 -5.07 11.61 -10.90
N PRO A 38 -5.48 11.56 -9.62
CA PRO A 38 -5.78 10.31 -8.96
C PRO A 38 -7.14 9.76 -9.41
N VAL A 39 -7.17 8.49 -9.83
CA VAL A 39 -8.41 7.72 -9.99
C VAL A 39 -8.77 7.11 -8.64
N ARG A 40 -10.03 7.24 -8.21
CA ARG A 40 -10.50 6.69 -6.93
C ARG A 40 -11.74 5.84 -7.17
N ARG A 41 -11.71 4.61 -6.67
CA ARG A 41 -12.87 3.71 -6.63
C ARG A 41 -13.26 3.48 -5.17
N PRO A 42 -14.09 4.36 -4.59
CA PRO A 42 -14.50 4.23 -3.20
C PRO A 42 -15.32 2.95 -3.01
N ARG A 43 -15.21 2.35 -1.84
CA ARG A 43 -16.02 1.22 -1.41
C ARG A 43 -16.53 1.47 -0.01
N THR A 44 -17.83 1.26 0.15
CA THR A 44 -18.49 1.24 1.45
C THR A 44 -19.01 -0.16 1.69
N GLN A 45 -18.71 -0.73 2.86
CA GLN A 45 -19.19 -2.04 3.27
C GLN A 45 -19.86 -1.95 4.64
N HIS A 46 -20.99 -2.62 4.79
CA HIS A 46 -21.61 -2.83 6.10
C HIS A 46 -21.18 -4.19 6.63
N ARG A 47 -20.58 -4.24 7.82
CA ARG A 47 -20.13 -5.47 8.46
C ARG A 47 -20.24 -5.36 9.97
N ASP A 48 -20.81 -6.38 10.61
CA ASP A 48 -20.92 -6.47 12.07
C ASP A 48 -21.56 -5.23 12.72
N GLY A 49 -22.52 -4.59 12.03
CA GLY A 49 -23.18 -3.37 12.49
C GLY A 49 -22.39 -2.07 12.30
N HIS A 50 -21.24 -2.14 11.61
CA HIS A 50 -20.39 -0.99 11.30
C HIS A 50 -20.38 -0.68 9.81
N GLU A 51 -20.31 0.62 9.48
CA GLU A 51 -20.02 1.09 8.13
C GLU A 51 -18.50 1.27 7.97
N LEU A 52 -17.92 0.53 7.03
CA LEU A 52 -16.51 0.54 6.70
C LEU A 52 -16.33 1.33 5.40
N VAL A 53 -15.56 2.41 5.45
CA VAL A 53 -15.28 3.29 4.32
C VAL A 53 -13.84 3.09 3.87
N GLY A 54 -13.65 2.85 2.58
CA GLY A 54 -12.33 2.70 1.99
C GLY A 54 -12.41 2.68 0.47
N GLY A 55 -11.58 1.86 -0.16
CA GLY A 55 -11.55 1.71 -1.61
C GLY A 55 -10.13 1.53 -2.12
N THR A 56 -9.95 1.80 -3.40
CA THR A 56 -8.62 1.79 -4.02
C THR A 56 -8.43 3.06 -4.80
N ALA A 57 -7.22 3.61 -4.74
CA ALA A 57 -6.84 4.78 -5.50
C ALA A 57 -5.56 4.48 -6.30
N TRP A 58 -5.48 5.06 -7.50
CA TRP A 58 -4.33 4.94 -8.38
C TRP A 58 -3.87 6.32 -8.79
N ARG A 59 -2.56 6.49 -8.87
CA ARG A 59 -1.93 7.71 -9.39
C ARG A 59 -0.65 7.35 -10.11
N VAL A 60 -0.43 7.96 -11.27
CA VAL A 60 0.86 7.90 -11.95
C VAL A 60 1.78 8.95 -11.34
N ILE A 61 2.94 8.51 -10.85
CA ILE A 61 4.00 9.39 -10.37
C ILE A 61 5.14 9.30 -11.39
N PRO A 62 5.47 10.39 -12.12
CA PRO A 62 6.47 10.36 -13.19
C PRO A 62 7.90 10.42 -12.63
N ARG A 63 8.24 9.46 -11.76
CA ARG A 63 9.55 9.33 -11.07
C ARG A 63 9.98 7.86 -11.06
N PRO A 64 11.29 7.58 -11.01
CA PRO A 64 11.78 6.22 -10.84
C PRO A 64 11.21 5.58 -9.57
N ILE A 65 10.89 4.27 -9.63
CA ILE A 65 10.28 3.55 -8.51
C ILE A 65 11.04 3.69 -7.19
N GLY A 66 12.38 3.64 -7.23
CA GLY A 66 13.20 3.80 -6.02
C GLY A 66 13.11 5.20 -5.39
N GLU A 67 12.78 6.24 -6.17
CA GLU A 67 12.52 7.57 -5.60
C GLU A 67 11.14 7.65 -4.94
N VAL A 68 10.13 7.05 -5.57
CA VAL A 68 8.77 6.98 -5.03
C VAL A 68 8.78 6.16 -3.73
N TRP A 69 9.45 5.01 -3.75
CA TRP A 69 9.53 4.11 -2.60
C TRP A 69 10.24 4.73 -1.41
N ARG A 70 11.32 5.50 -1.62
CA ARG A 70 11.97 6.27 -0.55
C ARG A 70 11.00 7.21 0.16
N GLY A 71 10.03 7.78 -0.57
CA GLY A 71 8.97 8.57 0.04
C GLY A 71 8.00 7.73 0.88
N VAL A 72 7.66 6.52 0.41
CA VAL A 72 6.77 5.58 1.11
C VAL A 72 7.40 5.01 2.38
N GLU A 73 8.70 4.72 2.40
CA GLU A 73 9.38 4.18 3.57
C GLU A 73 9.74 5.23 4.64
N ASP A 74 9.70 6.51 4.27
CA ASP A 74 9.97 7.66 5.14
C ASP A 74 8.83 7.88 6.14
N SER A 75 8.88 7.13 7.23
CA SER A 75 7.89 7.18 8.30
C SER A 75 7.79 8.50 9.02
N ASP A 76 8.80 9.38 8.92
CA ASP A 76 8.77 10.69 9.58
C ASP A 76 7.99 11.73 8.76
N HIS A 77 7.56 11.38 7.54
CA HIS A 77 6.87 12.30 6.64
C HIS A 77 5.63 11.76 5.93
N LEU A 78 5.08 10.61 6.33
CA LEU A 78 3.88 10.00 5.69
C LEU A 78 2.66 10.93 5.63
N CYS A 79 2.40 11.79 6.61
CA CYS A 79 1.29 12.76 6.59
C CYS A 79 1.39 13.75 5.42
N ARG A 80 2.56 13.91 4.78
CA ARG A 80 2.67 14.72 3.55
C ARG A 80 2.00 14.05 2.35
N MET A 81 1.73 12.74 2.43
CA MET A 81 1.13 11.94 1.36
C MET A 81 -0.26 11.43 1.72
N LEU A 82 -0.56 11.26 3.02
CA LEU A 82 -1.85 10.79 3.49
C LEU A 82 -2.87 11.94 3.53
N PRO A 83 -4.04 11.78 2.88
CA PRO A 83 -5.08 12.82 2.89
C PRO A 83 -5.59 13.02 4.33
N GLU A 84 -5.86 14.26 4.70
CA GLU A 84 -6.43 14.62 6.01
C GLU A 84 -5.58 14.24 7.24
N CYS A 85 -4.32 13.80 7.04
CA CYS A 85 -3.39 13.45 8.10
C CYS A 85 -2.75 14.71 8.68
N VAL A 86 -3.08 15.04 9.93
CA VAL A 86 -2.59 16.26 10.60
C VAL A 86 -1.47 15.98 11.58
N GLU A 87 -1.33 14.75 12.06
CA GLU A 87 -0.26 14.34 12.95
C GLU A 87 0.10 12.88 12.69
N GLN A 88 1.39 12.59 12.82
CA GLN A 88 1.91 11.24 12.83
C GLN A 88 3.01 11.08 13.86
N ARG A 89 3.19 9.85 14.34
CA ARG A 89 4.25 9.50 15.27
C ARG A 89 4.69 8.06 15.09
N VAL A 90 6.00 7.84 15.02
CA VAL A 90 6.58 6.49 15.17
C VAL A 90 6.51 6.10 16.64
N VAL A 91 5.78 5.04 16.95
CA VAL A 91 5.57 4.54 18.32
C VAL A 91 6.52 3.39 18.64
N ASP A 92 6.77 2.53 17.64
CA ASP A 92 7.75 1.46 17.73
C ASP A 92 8.49 1.39 16.40
N PRO A 93 9.77 1.81 16.36
CA PRO A 93 10.54 1.84 15.12
C PRO A 93 11.02 0.44 14.75
N GLY A 94 10.94 0.11 13.46
CA GLY A 94 11.58 -1.08 12.91
C GLY A 94 11.62 -1.04 11.39
N ALA A 95 12.65 -1.67 10.83
CA ALA A 95 12.95 -1.58 9.40
C ALA A 95 11.82 -2.18 8.55
N ALA A 96 11.47 -3.44 8.81
CA ALA A 96 10.42 -4.16 8.07
C ALA A 96 9.04 -4.08 8.75
N ARG A 97 9.00 -3.86 10.06
CA ARG A 97 7.76 -3.76 10.84
C ARG A 97 7.86 -2.61 11.81
N ARG A 98 6.84 -1.76 11.85
CA ARG A 98 6.79 -0.61 12.75
C ARG A 98 5.36 -0.32 13.20
N VAL A 99 5.24 0.33 14.36
CA VAL A 99 3.95 0.83 14.85
C VAL A 99 3.92 2.34 14.65
N MET A 100 2.93 2.80 13.89
CA MET A 100 2.67 4.22 13.65
C MET A 100 1.38 4.62 14.36
N ARG A 101 1.35 5.84 14.89
CA ARG A 101 0.12 6.51 15.31
C ARG A 101 -0.17 7.63 14.32
N PHE A 102 -1.37 7.65 13.76
CA PHE A 102 -1.87 8.72 12.91
C PHE A 102 -3.02 9.46 13.59
N THR A 103 -3.13 10.74 13.29
CA THR A 103 -4.31 11.56 13.58
C THR A 103 -4.83 12.14 12.27
N HIS A 104 -6.10 11.89 11.98
CA HIS A 104 -6.79 12.47 10.83
C HIS A 104 -7.87 13.46 11.29
N GLU A 105 -8.06 14.53 10.52
CA GLU A 105 -9.13 15.51 10.72
C GLU A 105 -9.99 15.65 9.47
N TYR A 106 -11.29 15.41 9.60
CA TYR A 106 -12.25 15.60 8.50
C TYR A 106 -13.43 16.42 8.99
N GLY A 107 -13.47 17.69 8.59
CA GLY A 107 -14.45 18.65 9.11
C GLY A 107 -14.35 18.76 10.65
N PRO A 108 -15.45 18.54 11.40
CA PRO A 108 -15.42 18.59 12.87
C PRO A 108 -14.88 17.30 13.52
N ILE A 109 -14.57 16.26 12.75
CA ILE A 109 -14.16 14.96 13.26
C ILE A 109 -12.64 14.91 13.36
N ARG A 110 -12.12 14.51 14.52
CA ARG A 110 -10.71 14.17 14.75
C ARG A 110 -10.61 12.74 15.26
N ALA A 111 -9.80 11.92 14.62
CA ALA A 111 -9.64 10.51 14.99
C ALA A 111 -8.15 10.13 15.01
N SER A 112 -7.73 9.50 16.10
CA SER A 112 -6.38 9.00 16.30
C SER A 112 -6.36 7.48 16.42
N TYR A 113 -5.39 6.83 15.77
CA TYR A 113 -5.28 5.38 15.81
C TYR A 113 -3.87 4.89 15.52
N HIS A 114 -3.58 3.68 16.00
CA HIS A 114 -2.32 2.99 15.85
C HIS A 114 -2.45 1.91 14.78
N VAL A 115 -1.46 1.82 13.89
CA VAL A 115 -1.36 0.75 12.91
C VAL A 115 -0.02 0.04 13.02
N ARG A 116 -0.04 -1.28 12.87
CA ARG A 116 1.16 -2.06 12.54
C ARG A 116 1.33 -2.00 11.03
N MET A 117 2.47 -1.49 10.59
CA MET A 117 2.85 -1.47 9.18
C MET A 117 3.88 -2.56 8.91
N GLU A 118 3.71 -3.26 7.80
CA GLU A 118 4.68 -4.22 7.25
C GLU A 118 5.18 -3.69 5.90
N LEU A 119 6.51 -3.54 5.78
CA LEU A 119 7.17 -3.08 4.56
C LEU A 119 7.78 -4.28 3.84
N HIS A 120 7.44 -4.42 2.56
CA HIS A 120 7.97 -5.44 1.66
C HIS A 120 8.78 -4.76 0.57
N ALA A 121 10.03 -4.39 0.90
CA ALA A 121 10.89 -3.58 0.03
C ALA A 121 11.11 -4.20 -1.36
N ASP A 122 11.31 -5.52 -1.45
CA ASP A 122 11.50 -6.21 -2.73
C ASP A 122 10.28 -6.09 -3.67
N ALA A 123 9.09 -5.94 -3.08
CA ALA A 123 7.83 -5.80 -3.81
C ALA A 123 7.37 -4.34 -3.95
N HIS A 124 8.07 -3.37 -3.34
CA HIS A 124 7.62 -1.98 -3.17
C HIS A 124 6.19 -1.88 -2.61
N ASP A 125 5.89 -2.72 -1.62
CA ASP A 125 4.56 -2.85 -1.03
C ASP A 125 4.57 -2.51 0.47
N VAL A 126 3.51 -1.84 0.90
CA VAL A 126 3.24 -1.56 2.31
C VAL A 126 1.84 -2.04 2.61
N SER A 127 1.73 -2.86 3.64
CA SER A 127 0.43 -3.21 4.23
C SER A 127 0.35 -2.70 5.66
N PHE A 128 -0.86 -2.49 6.14
CA PHE A 128 -1.09 -2.12 7.53
C PHE A 128 -2.36 -2.73 8.10
N ARG A 129 -2.38 -2.87 9.42
CA ARG A 129 -3.58 -3.23 10.20
C ARG A 129 -3.63 -2.47 11.51
N LEU A 130 -4.84 -2.17 11.97
CA LEU A 130 -5.08 -1.56 13.28
C LEU A 130 -4.39 -2.35 14.41
N ASP A 131 -3.64 -1.66 15.26
CA ASP A 131 -3.08 -2.23 16.47
C ASP A 131 -4.11 -2.17 17.61
N ARG A 132 -4.89 -3.24 17.74
CA ARG A 132 -5.97 -3.35 18.73
C ARG A 132 -5.49 -3.48 20.19
N SER A 133 -4.21 -3.67 20.45
CA SER A 133 -3.70 -3.70 21.84
C SER A 133 -3.47 -2.30 22.41
N ARG A 134 -3.78 -1.25 21.66
CA ARG A 134 -3.59 0.15 22.05
C ARG A 134 -4.92 0.93 21.98
N PRO A 135 -5.04 2.07 22.68
CA PRO A 135 -6.20 2.96 22.55
C PRO A 135 -6.30 3.53 21.13
N ASN A 136 -7.49 3.41 20.52
CA ASN A 136 -7.79 3.90 19.18
C ASN A 136 -9.22 4.48 19.14
N ASP A 137 -9.42 5.56 18.39
CA ASP A 137 -10.74 6.16 18.17
C ASP A 137 -11.56 5.38 17.12
N VAL A 138 -10.89 4.62 16.27
CA VAL A 138 -11.51 3.77 15.24
C VAL A 138 -11.56 2.30 15.68
N ARG A 139 -12.54 1.56 15.13
CA ARG A 139 -12.72 0.12 15.42
C ARG A 139 -11.97 -0.79 14.46
N GLU A 140 -11.79 -0.35 13.22
CA GLU A 140 -11.11 -1.10 12.16
C GLU A 140 -10.31 -0.16 11.27
N ALA A 141 -9.14 -0.62 10.82
CA ALA A 141 -8.33 0.03 9.79
C ALA A 141 -7.40 -1.01 9.17
N TRP A 142 -7.35 -1.07 7.84
CA TRP A 142 -6.40 -1.91 7.10
C TRP A 142 -6.20 -1.38 5.68
N GLY A 143 -5.10 -1.79 5.05
CA GLY A 143 -4.74 -1.47 3.67
C GLY A 143 -3.51 -2.22 3.24
#